data_AF-A0A4R0QV68-F1
#
_entry.id   AF-A0A4R0QV68-F1
#
_cell.length_a   1.000
_cell.length_b   1.000
_cell.length_c   1.000
_cell.angle_alpha   90.00
_cell.angle_beta   90.00
_cell.angle_gamma   90.00
#
_symmetry.space_group_name_H-M   'P 1'
#
loop_
_entity.id
_entity.type
_entity.pdbx_description
1 polymer ?
#
loop_
_entity_poly.entity_id
_entity_poly.type
_entity_poly.pdbx_seq_one_letter_code
_entity_poly.pdbx_strand_id
1 'polypeptide(L)' 'MGKKASVQFQYLSRKPQRITITLPWSTYQSLLRASDQQGRSLSNVAAYWLEREAETWKRSHVT' A
#
# COMPACT_ATOMS: atom_id res chain seq x y z
N MET A 1 10.90 6.37 44.91
CA MET A 1 10.48 5.23 44.05
C MET A 1 9.31 5.71 43.18
N GLY A 2 9.58 6.17 41.96
CA GLY A 2 8.53 6.69 41.06
C GLY A 2 8.81 6.20 39.65
N LYS A 3 8.08 5.17 39.21
CA LYS A 3 8.14 4.70 37.82
C LYS A 3 7.56 5.81 36.95
N LYS A 4 8.40 6.59 36.29
CA LYS A 4 7.95 7.46 35.20
C LYS A 4 7.42 6.53 34.12
N ALA A 5 6.12 6.55 33.89
CA ALA A 5 5.50 5.86 32.77
C ALA A 5 6.16 6.41 31.50
N SER A 6 6.98 5.59 30.86
CA SER A 6 7.43 5.84 29.50
C SER A 6 6.18 5.80 28.65
N VAL A 7 5.68 6.97 28.24
CA VAL A 7 4.68 7.09 27.19
C VAL A 7 5.35 6.50 25.96
N GLN A 8 5.11 5.21 25.72
CA GLN A 8 5.43 4.59 24.44
C GLN A 8 4.58 5.34 23.44
N PHE A 9 5.19 6.25 22.70
CA PHE A 9 4.68 6.70 21.42
C PHE A 9 4.60 5.45 20.55
N GLN A 10 3.50 4.70 20.69
CA GLN A 10 3.07 3.77 19.68
C GLN A 10 2.85 4.63 18.45
N TYR A 11 3.88 4.74 17.61
CA TYR A 11 3.68 5.07 16.21
C TYR A 11 2.66 4.04 15.74
N LEU A 12 1.39 4.44 15.69
CA LEU A 12 0.25 3.67 15.21
C LEU A 12 0.37 3.50 13.68
N SER A 13 1.55 3.10 13.20
CA SER A 13 1.71 2.52 11.89
C SER A 13 0.92 1.22 11.92
N ARG A 14 -0.35 1.31 11.51
CA ARG A 14 -1.22 0.15 11.35
C ARG A 14 -0.46 -0.88 10.51
N LYS A 15 -0.48 -2.14 10.95
CA LYS A 15 0.17 -3.21 10.19
C LYS A 15 -0.43 -3.27 8.78
N PRO A 16 0.38 -3.55 7.73
CA PRO A 16 -0.14 -3.76 6.39
C PRO A 16 -1.24 -4.83 6.39
N GLN A 17 -2.37 -4.54 5.74
CA GLN A 17 -3.48 -5.47 5.66
C GLN A 17 -3.44 -6.21 4.32
N ARG A 18 -3.48 -7.54 4.34
CA ARG A 18 -3.61 -8.35 3.13
C ARG A 18 -5.06 -8.28 2.64
N ILE A 19 -5.21 -7.98 1.35
CA ILE A 19 -6.49 -8.06 0.64
C ILE A 19 -6.35 -9.03 -0.55
N THR A 20 -7.47 -9.66 -0.90
CA THR A 20 -7.59 -10.49 -2.11
C THR A 20 -8.62 -9.83 -3.02
N ILE A 21 -8.27 -9.62 -4.28
CA ILE A 21 -9.13 -8.97 -5.27
C ILE A 21 -9.14 -9.77 -6.56
N THR A 22 -10.25 -9.73 -7.28
CA THR A 22 -10.35 -10.23 -8.66
C THR A 22 -10.13 -9.07 -9.62
N LEU A 23 -9.24 -9.24 -10.59
CA LEU A 23 -8.90 -8.20 -11.57
C LEU A 23 -9.37 -8.59 -12.99
N PRO A 24 -9.73 -7.61 -13.83
CA PRO A 24 -9.82 -7.83 -15.26
C PRO A 24 -8.51 -8.38 -15.83
N TRP A 25 -8.60 -9.28 -16.81
CA TRP A 25 -7.44 -9.93 -17.42
C TRP A 25 -6.40 -8.94 -17.95
N SER A 26 -6.85 -7.87 -18.62
CA SER A 26 -5.98 -6.81 -19.15
C SER A 26 -5.18 -6.09 -18.06
N THR A 27 -5.80 -5.82 -16.91
CA THR A 27 -5.14 -5.23 -15.75
C THR A 27 -4.09 -6.18 -15.18
N TYR A 28 -4.43 -7.47 -15.03
CA TYR A 28 -3.49 -8.49 -14.58
C TYR A 28 -2.27 -8.61 -15.51
N GLN A 29 -2.47 -8.64 -16.82
CA GLN A 29 -1.39 -8.68 -17.81
C GLN A 29 -0.48 -7.44 -17.74
N SER A 30 -1.06 -6.27 -17.49
CA SER A 30 -0.30 -5.02 -17.34
C SER A 30 0.59 -5.05 -16.09
N LEU A 31 0.06 -5.56 -14.97
CA LEU A 31 0.83 -5.77 -13.75
C LEU A 31 1.95 -6.79 -13.95
N LEU A 32 1.67 -7.92 -14.63
CA LEU A 32 2.65 -8.98 -14.88
C LEU A 32 3.83 -8.44 -15.70
N ARG A 33 3.54 -7.75 -16.80
CA ARG A 33 4.59 -7.12 -17.64
C ARG A 33 5.44 -6.13 -16.84
N ALA A 34 4.81 -5.27 -16.02
CA ALA A 34 5.53 -4.32 -15.20
C ALA A 34 6.37 -5.01 -14.11
N SER A 35 5.87 -6.11 -13.54
CA SER A 35 6.57 -6.97 -12.58
C SER A 35 7.87 -7.50 -13.19
N ASP A 36 7.77 -8.09 -14.38
CA ASP A 36 8.90 -8.69 -15.10
C ASP A 36 9.94 -7.64 -15.49
N GLN A 37 9.49 -6.50 -16.04
CA GLN A 37 10.37 -5.41 -16.45
C GLN A 37 11.14 -4.78 -15.29
N GLN A 38 10.52 -4.70 -14.11
CA GLN A 38 11.14 -4.06 -12.93
C GLN A 38 11.91 -5.05 -12.04
N GLY A 39 11.79 -6.36 -12.29
CA GLY A 39 12.35 -7.39 -11.40
C GLY A 39 11.75 -7.36 -9.99
N ARG A 40 10.47 -6.98 -9.87
CA ARG A 40 9.75 -6.87 -8.59
C ARG A 40 8.63 -7.90 -8.53
N SER A 41 8.11 -8.18 -7.33
CA SER A 41 6.94 -9.04 -7.20
C SER A 41 5.68 -8.35 -7.72
N LEU A 42 4.74 -9.15 -8.24
CA LEU A 42 3.46 -8.66 -8.74
C LEU A 42 2.69 -7.86 -7.67
N SER A 43 2.73 -8.33 -6.42
CA SER A 43 2.11 -7.65 -5.28
C SER A 43 2.76 -6.30 -4.95
N ASN A 44 4.07 -6.14 -5.18
CA ASN A 44 4.75 -4.87 -4.96
C ASN A 44 4.30 -3.83 -5.98
N VAL A 45 4.23 -4.21 -7.27
CA VAL A 45 3.74 -3.32 -8.34
C VAL A 45 2.28 -2.95 -8.10
N ALA A 46 1.44 -3.93 -7.75
CA ALA A 46 0.03 -3.68 -7.45
C ALA A 46 -0.16 -2.72 -6.26
N ALA A 47 0.61 -2.92 -5.17
CA ALA A 47 0.57 -2.03 -4.01
C ALA A 47 0.98 -0.60 -4.39
N TYR A 48 2.07 -0.44 -5.14
CA TYR A 48 2.54 0.88 -5.58
C TYR A 48 1.51 1.63 -6.45
N TRP A 49 0.88 0.95 -7.43
CA TRP A 49 -0.15 1.58 -8.26
C TRP A 49 -1.38 1.95 -7.43
N LEU A 50 -1.82 1.07 -6.52
CA LEU A 50 -2.95 1.33 -5.65
C LEU A 50 -2.70 2.53 -4.71
N GLU A 51 -1.51 2.61 -4.11
CA GLU A 51 -1.10 3.73 -3.26
C GLU A 51 -1.10 5.04 -4.04
N ARG A 52 -0.57 5.05 -5.27
CA ARG A 52 -0.53 6.25 -6.12
C ARG A 52 -1.92 6.78 -6.47
N GLU A 53 -2.84 5.89 -6.84
CA GLU A 53 -4.22 6.28 -7.14
C GLU A 53 -4.97 6.70 -5.88
N ALA A 54 -4.76 6.03 -4.75
CA ALA A 54 -5.34 6.42 -3.46
C ALA A 54 -4.86 7.81 -3.01
N GLU A 55 -3.59 8.15 -3.23
CA GLU A 55 -3.04 9.49 -2.95
C GLU A 55 -3.63 10.56 -3.85
N THR A 56 -3.83 10.24 -5.12
CA THR A 56 -4.47 11.15 -6.08
C THR A 56 -5.93 11.39 -5.71
N TRP A 57 -6.66 10.33 -5.34
CA TRP A 57 -8.03 10.44 -4.85
C TRP A 57 -8.12 11.31 -3.58
N LYS A 58 -7.26 11.06 -2.59
CA LYS A 58 -7.20 11.88 -1.35
C LYS A 58 -7.03 13.37 -1.66
N ARG A 59 -6.09 13.72 -2.54
CA ARG A 59 -5.84 15.12 -2.92
C ARG A 59 -7.03 15.79 -3.60
N SER A 60 -7.81 15.05 -4.39
CA SER A 60 -8.98 15.61 -5.08
C SER A 60 -10.21 15.86 -4.18
N HIS A 61 -10.25 15.29 -2.97
CA HIS A 61 -11.41 15.37 -2.06
C HIS A 61 -11.10 16.12 -0.76
N VAL A 62 -9.91 16.72 -0.64
CA VAL A 62 -9.58 17.64 0.44
C VAL A 62 -9.70 19.06 -0.12
N THR A 63 -10.88 19.65 0.07
CA THR A 63 -11.22 21.07 -0.09
C THR A 63 -12.05 21.45 1.12
#